data_AF-A0A8H3DRX7-F1
#
_entry.id   AF-A0A8H3DRX7-F1
#
_cell.length_a   1.000
_cell.length_b   1.000
_cell.length_c   1.000
_cell.angle_alpha   90.00
_cell.angle_beta   90.00
_cell.angle_gamma   90.00
#
_symmetry.space_group_name_H-M   'P 1'
#
loop_
_entity.id
_entity.type
_entity.pdbx_description
1 polymer ?
#
loop_
_entity_poly.entity_id
_entity_poly.type
_entity_poly.pdbx_seq_one_letter_code
_entity_poly.pdbx_strand_id
1 'polypeptide(L)'
;MHPWRRLGLGLFSCFIIAVLLPRASCTPSTIPCNETSRFPDLYEASIRELECGLDNGYFTSVDLVKAYLKRIDQVNHKGPNLRAVLEVNPRALEQAALLDHERSNGAKRSALHGIPMLVKDNIATSADEGESAAWDARP
;
A
#
# COMPACT_ATOMS: atom_id res chain seq x y z
N MET A 1 12.06 -68.61 33.28
CA MET A 1 10.89 -67.73 32.99
C MET A 1 11.17 -67.01 31.69
N HIS A 2 10.18 -66.98 30.80
CA HIS A 2 10.35 -67.07 29.34
C HIS A 2 10.88 -65.80 28.63
N PRO A 3 11.80 -65.96 27.66
CA PRO A 3 12.09 -64.96 26.63
C PRO A 3 11.18 -65.22 25.42
N TRP A 4 10.44 -64.21 24.94
CA TRP A 4 9.67 -64.34 23.69
C TRP A 4 10.05 -63.24 22.69
N ARG A 5 10.82 -63.68 21.68
CA ARG A 5 10.96 -63.06 20.37
C ARG A 5 9.62 -63.11 19.63
N ARG A 6 9.21 -62.01 18.97
CA ARG A 6 8.41 -61.96 17.72
C ARG A 6 8.72 -60.60 17.08
N LEU A 7 9.58 -60.48 16.07
CA LEU A 7 9.40 -60.78 14.65
C LEU A 7 8.05 -60.30 14.08
N GLY A 8 8.11 -59.22 13.30
CA GLY A 8 6.99 -58.63 12.58
C GLY A 8 7.49 -57.60 11.56
N LEU A 9 8.19 -58.09 10.54
CA LEU A 9 8.55 -57.36 9.34
C LEU A 9 7.25 -57.04 8.57
N GLY A 10 6.82 -55.78 8.61
CA GLY A 10 5.67 -55.28 7.87
C GLY A 10 6.11 -54.29 6.81
N LEU A 11 6.41 -54.80 5.61
CA LEU A 11 6.57 -54.03 4.39
C LEU A 11 5.25 -53.36 4.03
N PHE A 12 5.02 -52.12 4.47
CA PHE A 12 3.98 -51.27 3.91
C PHE A 12 4.62 -50.27 2.93
N SER A 13 4.88 -50.81 1.75
CA SER A 13 4.96 -50.03 0.51
C SER A 13 3.62 -49.33 0.31
N CYS A 14 3.51 -48.09 0.77
CA CYS A 14 2.44 -47.19 0.37
C CYS A 14 3.08 -46.13 -0.55
N PHE A 15 3.06 -46.44 -1.84
CA PHE A 15 3.25 -45.49 -2.93
C PHE A 15 2.20 -44.37 -2.76
N ILE A 16 2.53 -43.33 -2.00
CA ILE A 16 1.83 -42.06 -2.09
C ILE A 16 2.34 -41.44 -3.38
N ILE A 17 1.59 -41.67 -4.45
CA ILE A 17 1.65 -40.85 -5.66
C ILE A 17 1.27 -39.44 -5.19
N ALA A 18 2.28 -38.64 -4.88
CA ALA A 18 2.12 -37.21 -4.75
C ALA A 18 1.69 -36.71 -6.12
N VAL A 19 0.38 -36.47 -6.27
CA VAL A 19 -0.21 -35.81 -7.42
C VAL A 19 0.52 -34.47 -7.54
N LEU A 20 1.39 -34.40 -8.55
CA LEU A 20 2.10 -33.20 -8.94
C LEU A 20 1.06 -32.27 -9.58
N LEU A 21 0.26 -31.60 -8.75
CA LEU A 21 -0.52 -30.45 -9.21
C LEU A 21 0.52 -29.44 -9.72
N PRO A 22 0.49 -29.05 -11.00
CA PRO A 22 1.24 -27.89 -11.41
C PRO A 22 0.70 -26.74 -10.58
N ARG A 23 1.49 -26.29 -9.59
CA ARG A 23 1.29 -24.98 -8.96
C ARG A 23 1.15 -24.03 -10.14
N ALA A 24 -0.02 -23.42 -10.27
CA ALA A 24 -0.20 -22.31 -11.18
C ALA A 24 0.86 -21.27 -10.80
N SER A 25 1.93 -21.23 -11.58
CA SER A 25 2.95 -20.21 -11.47
C SER A 25 2.32 -18.92 -11.96
N CYS A 26 1.60 -18.22 -11.07
CA CYS A 26 1.39 -16.80 -11.24
C CYS A 26 2.79 -16.19 -11.20
N THR A 27 3.42 -16.02 -12.36
CA THR A 27 4.64 -15.24 -12.48
C THR A 27 4.27 -13.80 -12.13
N PRO A 28 4.72 -13.25 -11.00
CA PRO A 28 4.53 -11.84 -10.74
C PRO A 28 5.21 -11.05 -11.87
N SER A 29 4.56 -9.98 -12.32
CA SER A 29 5.11 -9.07 -13.32
C SER A 29 6.39 -8.42 -12.75
N THR A 30 7.54 -9.01 -13.08
CA THR A 30 8.89 -8.54 -12.73
C THR A 30 9.29 -7.36 -13.62
N ILE A 31 8.62 -6.22 -13.43
CA ILE A 31 9.33 -4.96 -13.64
C ILE A 31 10.11 -4.72 -12.34
N PRO A 32 11.45 -4.71 -12.39
CA PRO A 32 12.26 -4.55 -11.19
C PRO A 32 11.95 -3.19 -10.57
N CYS A 33 11.55 -3.22 -9.30
CA CYS A 33 11.43 -1.99 -8.54
C CYS A 33 12.84 -1.48 -8.23
N ASN A 34 13.12 -0.22 -8.50
CA ASN A 34 14.43 0.35 -8.27
C ASN A 34 14.69 0.44 -6.76
N GLU A 35 15.54 -0.45 -6.23
CA GLU A 35 15.82 -0.62 -4.79
C GLU A 35 16.66 0.53 -4.21
N THR A 36 16.13 1.75 -4.24
CA THR A 36 16.78 2.88 -3.57
C THR A 36 16.22 3.01 -2.15
N SER A 37 17.09 2.82 -1.14
CA SER A 37 16.76 2.93 0.29
C SER A 37 16.48 4.36 0.77
N ARG A 38 16.42 5.31 -0.16
CA ARG A 38 16.27 6.73 0.12
C ARG A 38 14.88 7.19 -0.32
N PHE A 39 14.31 8.13 0.42
CA PHE A 39 13.10 8.83 0.02
C PHE A 39 13.29 9.44 -1.39
N PRO A 40 12.48 9.03 -2.39
CA PRO A 40 12.73 9.40 -3.79
C PRO A 40 12.39 10.86 -4.04
N ASP A 41 12.89 11.38 -5.16
CA ASP A 41 12.47 12.69 -5.64
C ASP A 41 11.03 12.60 -6.17
N LEU A 42 10.08 13.20 -5.44
CA LEU A 42 8.65 13.13 -5.76
C LEU A 42 8.26 13.80 -7.08
N TYR A 43 9.14 14.58 -7.72
CA TYR A 43 8.88 15.12 -9.06
C TYR A 43 8.97 14.08 -10.16
N GLU A 44 9.86 13.10 -10.01
CA GLU A 44 10.17 12.10 -11.04
C GLU A 44 9.77 10.68 -10.60
N ALA A 45 9.44 10.49 -9.33
CA ALA A 45 9.10 9.18 -8.77
C ALA A 45 7.86 8.58 -9.45
N SER A 46 8.01 7.37 -9.97
CA SER A 46 6.90 6.57 -10.47
C SER A 46 6.11 5.94 -9.32
N ILE A 47 4.82 5.62 -9.56
CA ILE A 47 3.97 4.92 -8.58
C ILE A 47 4.61 3.60 -8.13
N ARG A 48 5.30 2.89 -9.03
CA ARG A 48 5.99 1.63 -8.70
C ARG A 48 7.17 1.83 -7.76
N GLU A 49 7.94 2.89 -7.93
CA GLU A 49 9.03 3.22 -7.00
C GLU A 49 8.49 3.60 -5.63
N LEU A 50 7.40 4.36 -5.58
CA LEU A 50 6.72 4.71 -4.33
C LEU A 50 6.17 3.46 -3.63
N GLU A 51 5.46 2.61 -4.35
CA GLU A 51 4.93 1.34 -3.83
C GLU A 51 6.05 0.46 -3.29
N CYS A 52 7.14 0.31 -4.03
CA CYS A 52 8.30 -0.45 -3.59
C CYS A 52 8.95 0.12 -2.33
N GLY A 53 9.11 1.45 -2.25
CA GLY A 53 9.66 2.09 -1.07
C GLY A 53 8.78 1.88 0.17
N LEU A 54 7.45 1.91 -0.01
CA LEU A 54 6.49 1.58 1.05
C LEU A 54 6.53 0.09 1.42
N ASP A 55 6.62 -0.82 0.45
CA ASP A 55 6.70 -2.28 0.69
C ASP A 55 7.96 -2.67 1.45
N ASN A 56 9.09 -1.99 1.17
CA ASN A 56 10.37 -2.21 1.86
C ASN A 56 10.51 -1.41 3.16
N GLY A 57 9.55 -0.53 3.48
CA GLY A 57 9.58 0.29 4.69
C GLY A 57 10.67 1.38 4.68
N TYR A 58 11.14 1.81 3.51
CA TYR A 58 12.08 2.93 3.39
C TYR A 58 11.46 4.27 3.80
N PHE A 59 10.14 4.36 3.67
CA PHE A 59 9.31 5.45 4.16
C PHE A 59 7.87 4.96 4.33
N THR A 60 7.05 5.77 4.97
CA THR A 60 5.64 5.47 5.24
C THR A 60 4.71 6.30 4.35
N SER A 61 3.45 5.90 4.26
CA SER A 61 2.40 6.70 3.62
C SER A 61 2.21 8.04 4.32
N VAL A 62 2.36 8.07 5.66
CA VAL A 62 2.39 9.33 6.41
C VAL A 62 3.51 10.25 5.95
N ASP A 63 4.71 9.72 5.67
CA ASP A 63 5.83 10.53 5.17
C ASP A 63 5.54 11.10 3.78
N LEU A 64 4.94 10.30 2.88
CA LEU A 64 4.50 10.77 1.57
C LEU A 64 3.46 11.90 1.68
N VAL A 65 2.42 11.71 2.50
CA VAL A 65 1.38 12.73 2.71
C VAL A 65 2.01 14.02 3.25
N LYS A 66 2.87 13.94 4.28
CA LYS A 66 3.56 15.11 4.82
C LYS A 66 4.40 15.83 3.77
N ALA A 67 5.10 15.09 2.92
CA ALA A 67 5.92 15.66 1.85
C ALA A 67 5.05 16.44 0.83
N TYR A 68 3.93 15.85 0.38
CA TYR A 68 3.01 16.54 -0.54
C TYR A 68 2.30 17.72 0.11
N LEU A 69 1.85 17.62 1.36
CA LEU A 69 1.25 18.73 2.09
C LEU A 69 2.22 19.91 2.23
N LYS A 70 3.49 19.63 2.56
CA LYS A 70 4.53 20.66 2.63
C LYS A 70 4.72 21.34 1.27
N ARG A 71 4.69 20.57 0.18
CA ARG A 71 4.79 21.13 -1.17
C ARG A 71 3.59 22.01 -1.50
N ILE A 72 2.37 21.55 -1.22
CA ILE A 72 1.13 22.31 -1.41
C ILE A 72 1.20 23.64 -0.66
N ASP A 73 1.63 23.63 0.62
CA ASP A 73 1.79 24.85 1.40
C ASP A 73 2.75 25.86 0.73
N GLN A 74 3.86 25.39 0.18
CA GLN A 74 4.88 26.23 -0.45
C GLN A 74 4.45 26.88 -1.77
N VAL A 75 3.55 26.25 -2.56
CA VAL A 75 3.25 26.71 -3.93
C VAL A 75 1.79 27.00 -4.24
N ASN A 76 0.85 26.46 -3.46
CA ASN A 76 -0.56 26.58 -3.79
C ASN A 76 -1.07 28.00 -3.50
N HIS A 77 -0.77 28.51 -2.30
CA HIS A 77 -1.11 29.88 -1.88
C HIS A 77 0.11 30.75 -1.64
N LYS A 78 1.26 30.14 -1.32
CA LYS A 78 2.55 30.81 -1.19
C LYS A 78 3.32 30.71 -2.51
N GLY A 79 4.43 31.46 -2.60
CA GLY A 79 5.30 31.44 -3.76
C GLY A 79 4.55 31.75 -5.06
N PRO A 80 4.55 30.85 -6.07
CA PRO A 80 3.89 31.08 -7.36
C PRO A 80 2.35 31.18 -7.29
N ASN A 81 1.72 30.83 -6.15
CA ASN A 81 0.27 30.96 -5.95
C ASN A 81 -0.55 30.24 -7.04
N LEU A 82 -0.27 28.95 -7.22
CA LEU A 82 -0.85 28.12 -8.29
C LEU A 82 -2.36 27.92 -8.15
N ARG A 83 -2.89 27.91 -6.92
CA ARG A 83 -4.31 27.66 -6.61
C ARG A 83 -4.86 26.38 -7.26
N ALA A 84 -4.03 25.34 -7.32
CA ALA A 84 -4.36 24.04 -7.91
C ALA A 84 -5.15 23.12 -6.95
N VAL A 85 -4.98 23.29 -5.64
CA VAL A 85 -5.70 22.53 -4.61
C VAL A 85 -6.70 23.45 -3.93
N LEU A 86 -7.98 23.13 -4.01
CA LEU A 86 -9.05 23.94 -3.39
C LEU A 86 -9.17 23.66 -1.89
N GLU A 87 -9.18 22.38 -1.52
CA GLU A 87 -9.31 21.91 -0.14
C GLU A 87 -8.39 20.71 0.08
N VAL A 88 -7.88 20.56 1.29
CA VAL A 88 -7.11 19.39 1.73
C VAL A 88 -7.95 18.61 2.72
N ASN A 89 -8.05 17.29 2.51
CA ASN A 89 -8.73 16.39 3.45
C ASN A 89 -8.10 16.50 4.87
N PRO A 90 -8.85 16.94 5.90
CA PRO A 90 -8.32 17.08 7.26
C PRO A 90 -7.90 15.74 7.88
N ARG A 91 -8.42 14.62 7.37
CA ARG A 91 -8.13 13.25 7.80
C ARG A 91 -7.01 12.58 7.01
N ALA A 92 -6.38 13.25 6.05
CA ALA A 92 -5.38 12.63 5.17
C ALA A 92 -4.23 11.94 5.95
N LEU A 93 -3.76 12.56 7.04
CA LEU A 93 -2.71 11.98 7.88
C LEU A 93 -3.19 10.77 8.69
N GLU A 94 -4.43 10.81 9.19
CA GLU A 94 -5.06 9.70 9.92
C GLU A 94 -5.24 8.49 9.00
N GLN A 95 -5.76 8.72 7.80
CA GLN A 95 -5.95 7.66 6.79
C GLN A 95 -4.62 7.06 6.36
N ALA A 96 -3.59 7.87 6.15
CA ALA A 96 -2.26 7.38 5.83
C ALA A 96 -1.70 6.48 6.95
N ALA A 97 -1.83 6.90 8.21
CA ALA A 97 -1.38 6.10 9.36
C ALA A 97 -2.12 4.77 9.47
N LEU A 98 -3.43 4.75 9.19
CA LEU A 98 -4.21 3.52 9.13
C LEU A 98 -3.69 2.58 8.04
N LEU A 99 -3.42 3.09 6.84
CA LEU A 99 -2.91 2.29 5.73
C LEU A 99 -1.50 1.77 6.00
N ASP A 100 -0.65 2.54 6.68
CA ASP A 100 0.66 2.08 7.16
C ASP A 100 0.53 0.93 8.17
N HIS A 101 -0.41 1.05 9.11
CA HIS A 101 -0.71 -0.03 10.07
C HIS A 101 -1.21 -1.29 9.35
N GLU A 102 -2.15 -1.18 8.42
CA GLU A 102 -2.62 -2.33 7.62
C GLU A 102 -1.50 -3.00 6.83
N ARG A 103 -0.61 -2.21 6.23
CA ARG A 103 0.56 -2.68 5.50
C ARG A 103 1.49 -3.48 6.42
N SER A 104 1.78 -2.98 7.62
CA SER A 104 2.61 -3.69 8.61
C SER A 104 2.01 -5.04 9.05
N ASN A 105 0.68 -5.17 8.98
CA ASN A 105 -0.05 -6.40 9.29
C ASN A 105 -0.28 -7.30 8.06
N GLY A 106 0.34 -7.00 6.92
CA GLY A 106 0.18 -7.78 5.68
C GLY A 106 -1.17 -7.61 4.98
N ALA A 107 -1.97 -6.63 5.39
CA ALA A 107 -3.30 -6.34 4.85
C ALA A 107 -3.27 -5.27 3.73
N LYS A 108 -2.28 -5.35 2.82
CA LYS A 108 -2.16 -4.45 1.67
C LYS A 108 -3.37 -4.63 0.74
N ARG A 109 -4.08 -3.53 0.44
CA ARG A 109 -5.34 -3.56 -0.33
C ARG A 109 -5.14 -3.58 -1.85
N SER A 110 -4.12 -2.89 -2.36
CA SER A 110 -3.87 -2.75 -3.80
C SER A 110 -2.46 -2.19 -4.09
N ALA A 111 -2.12 -2.01 -5.37
CA ALA A 111 -0.90 -1.31 -5.81
C ALA A 111 -0.88 0.19 -5.42
N LEU A 112 -2.05 0.79 -5.11
CA LEU A 112 -2.17 2.18 -4.67
C LEU A 112 -2.31 2.30 -3.15
N HIS A 113 -2.09 1.21 -2.40
CA HIS A 113 -2.25 1.19 -0.94
C HIS A 113 -1.34 2.22 -0.28
N GLY A 114 -1.94 3.31 0.22
CA GLY A 114 -1.21 4.37 0.90
C GLY A 114 -0.48 5.36 -0.01
N ILE A 115 -0.79 5.38 -1.31
CA ILE A 115 -0.31 6.40 -2.25
C ILE A 115 -1.26 7.62 -2.22
N PRO A 116 -0.77 8.84 -1.91
CA PRO A 116 -1.61 10.04 -1.89
C PRO A 116 -2.07 10.43 -3.29
N MET A 117 -3.34 10.84 -3.43
CA MET A 117 -3.90 11.31 -4.69
C MET A 117 -4.76 12.57 -4.49
N LEU A 118 -4.94 13.32 -5.56
CA LEU A 118 -5.91 14.41 -5.65
C LEU A 118 -7.11 13.99 -6.48
N VAL A 119 -8.27 14.50 -6.11
CA VAL A 119 -9.53 14.29 -6.81
C VAL A 119 -10.04 15.64 -7.29
N LYS A 120 -10.62 15.69 -8.49
CA LYS A 120 -11.22 16.91 -9.02
C LYS A 120 -12.50 17.24 -8.23
N ASP A 121 -12.71 18.51 -7.95
CA ASP A 121 -13.87 19.06 -7.21
C ASP A 121 -15.24 18.67 -7.77
N ASN A 122 -15.32 18.32 -9.06
CA ASN A 122 -16.55 17.79 -9.66
C ASN A 122 -16.87 16.33 -9.28
N ILE A 123 -16.01 15.66 -8.53
CA ILE A 123 -16.19 14.28 -8.09
C ILE A 123 -16.45 14.32 -6.59
N ALA A 124 -17.63 13.85 -6.20
CA ALA A 124 -18.06 13.87 -4.80
C ALA A 124 -17.13 13.00 -3.92
N THR A 125 -16.70 13.59 -2.81
CA THR A 125 -16.05 12.91 -1.68
C THR A 125 -16.99 12.87 -0.48
N SER A 126 -16.67 12.04 0.51
CA SER A 126 -17.48 12.01 1.73
C SER A 126 -17.31 13.33 2.50
N ALA A 127 -18.36 13.76 3.20
CA ALA A 127 -18.38 15.06 3.88
C ALA A 127 -17.27 15.20 4.95
N ASP A 128 -16.80 14.10 5.53
CA ASP A 128 -15.70 14.08 6.49
C ASP A 128 -14.30 14.02 5.87
N GLU A 129 -14.20 13.78 4.55
CA GLU A 129 -12.95 13.78 3.78
C GLU A 129 -12.73 15.06 2.98
N GLY A 130 -13.75 15.90 2.86
CA GLY A 130 -13.68 17.19 2.19
C GLY A 130 -14.90 17.43 1.33
N GLU A 131 -15.53 18.56 1.58
CA GLU A 131 -16.45 19.37 0.77
C GLU A 131 -17.05 20.35 1.78
N SER A 132 -16.31 21.43 2.03
CA SER A 132 -16.77 22.51 2.91
C SER A 132 -18.12 23.05 2.42
N ALA A 133 -19.23 22.65 3.05
CA ALA A 133 -20.41 23.42 3.47
C ALA A 133 -21.03 24.52 2.54
N ALA A 134 -20.55 24.71 1.32
CA ALA A 134 -20.84 25.86 0.48
C ALA A 134 -21.98 25.59 -0.51
N TRP A 135 -22.26 24.31 -0.82
CA TRP A 135 -23.42 23.92 -1.61
C TRP A 135 -24.69 23.80 -0.76
N ASP A 136 -24.55 23.38 0.49
CA ASP A 136 -25.68 23.23 1.44
C ASP A 136 -26.16 24.58 2.02
N ALA A 137 -25.47 25.67 1.70
CA ALA A 137 -25.77 27.03 2.16
C ALA A 137 -26.39 27.94 1.07
N ARG A 138 -26.80 27.40 -0.08
CA ARG A 138 -27.56 28.19 -1.07
C ARG A 138 -29.06 28.15 -0.71
N PRO A 139 -29.74 29.31 -0.59
CA PRO A 139 -31.18 29.37 -0.30
C PRO A 139 -32.04 28.77 -1.42
#